data_AF-A0A2D5UGQ4-F1
#
_entry.id   AF-A0A2D5UGQ4-F1
#
_cell.length_a   1.000
_cell.length_b   1.000
_cell.length_c   1.000
_cell.angle_alpha   90.00
_cell.angle_beta   90.00
_cell.angle_gamma   90.00
#
_symmetry.space_group_name_H-M   'P 1'
#
loop_
_entity.id
_entity.type
_entity.pdbx_description
1 polymer ?
#
loop_
_entity_poly.entity_id
_entity_poly.type
_entity_poly.pdbx_seq_one_letter_code
_entity_poly.pdbx_strand_id
1 'polypeptide(L)'
;MVDFHYQAKSWSKPRRVVCKLEWGPNQLIPDMNFIVTNSRLQRTKVIKAYNGRGDVESRIKEGKNTLRWDKTSCHRFGANQARLKVWPWPTICFTCSAGSTSRARE
;
A
#
# COMPACT_ATOMS: atom_id res chain seq x y z
N MET A 1 8.05 5.86 17.30
CA MET A 1 7.09 4.74 17.17
C MET A 1 6.95 4.05 18.53
N VAL A 2 5.74 3.71 19.00
CA VAL A 2 5.47 3.25 20.39
C VAL A 2 4.60 1.98 20.43
N ASP A 3 4.96 0.97 21.25
CA ASP A 3 4.36 -0.41 21.27
C ASP A 3 3.81 -0.58 22.66
N PHE A 4 2.52 -0.91 22.74
CA PHE A 4 1.88 -1.10 24.02
C PHE A 4 0.68 -2.04 23.84
N HIS A 5 0.25 -2.61 24.95
CA HIS A 5 -0.99 -3.36 25.00
C HIS A 5 -2.11 -2.41 25.40
N TYR A 6 -3.18 -2.39 24.61
CA TYR A 6 -4.35 -1.55 24.85
C TYR A 6 -5.62 -2.38 24.77
N GLN A 7 -6.57 -2.06 25.63
CA GLN A 7 -7.90 -2.65 25.63
C GLN A 7 -8.93 -1.53 25.53
N ALA A 8 -9.59 -1.45 24.37
CA ALA A 8 -10.77 -0.61 24.24
C ALA A 8 -11.92 -1.21 25.07
N LYS A 9 -12.83 -0.36 25.56
CA LYS A 9 -13.98 -0.80 26.39
C LYS A 9 -14.88 -1.84 25.70
N SER A 10 -14.91 -1.85 24.35
CA SER A 10 -15.66 -2.81 23.55
C SER A 10 -14.92 -4.14 23.30
N TRP A 11 -13.66 -4.28 23.71
CA TRP A 11 -12.86 -5.48 23.46
C TRP A 11 -12.79 -6.37 24.69
N SER A 12 -12.97 -7.67 24.48
CA SER A 12 -12.91 -8.67 25.54
C SER A 12 -11.50 -8.91 26.08
N LYS A 13 -10.45 -8.61 25.29
CA LYS A 13 -9.05 -8.86 25.65
C LYS A 13 -8.15 -7.70 25.22
N PRO A 14 -7.05 -7.44 25.95
CA PRO A 14 -6.04 -6.48 25.51
C PRO A 14 -5.36 -6.98 24.24
N ARG A 15 -5.13 -6.05 23.31
CA ARG A 15 -4.43 -6.33 22.05
C ARG A 15 -3.20 -5.45 21.93
N ARG A 16 -2.22 -5.92 21.18
CA ARG A 16 -1.01 -5.16 20.89
C ARG A 16 -1.31 -4.05 19.88
N VAL A 17 -0.90 -2.84 20.20
CA VAL A 17 -1.06 -1.64 19.37
C VAL A 17 0.30 -1.04 19.09
N VAL A 18 0.55 -0.77 17.81
CA VAL A 18 1.74 -0.10 17.30
C VAL A 18 1.35 1.29 16.86
N CYS A 19 1.87 2.31 17.53
CA CYS A 19 1.73 3.70 17.12
C CYS A 19 2.88 4.11 16.19
N LYS A 20 2.52 4.50 14.96
CA LYS A 20 3.38 5.14 13.97
C LYS A 20 3.15 6.65 14.09
N LEU A 21 4.20 7.38 14.44
CA LEU A 21 4.19 8.85 14.43
C LEU A 21 4.89 9.30 13.16
N GLU A 22 4.22 10.16 12.39
CA GLU A 22 4.78 10.78 11.20
C GLU A 22 4.89 12.28 11.41
N TRP A 23 6.04 12.84 11.07
CA TRP A 23 6.27 14.29 11.12
C TRP A 23 6.22 14.81 9.70
N GLY A 24 5.16 15.54 9.37
CA GLY A 24 5.08 16.29 8.11
C GLY A 24 5.95 17.55 8.17
N PRO A 25 6.46 18.05 7.03
CA PRO A 25 7.07 19.37 6.99
C PRO A 25 6.04 20.42 7.41
N ASN A 26 6.43 21.31 8.33
CA ASN A 26 5.62 22.41 8.89
C ASN A 26 4.44 22.02 9.81
N GLN A 27 4.42 20.82 10.39
CA GLN A 27 3.45 20.47 11.45
C GLN A 27 4.09 20.55 12.83
N LEU A 28 3.43 21.27 13.76
CA LEU A 28 3.83 21.35 15.16
C LEU A 28 3.47 20.07 15.95
N ILE A 29 2.46 19.34 15.48
CA ILE A 29 1.94 18.12 16.10
C ILE A 29 2.13 16.97 15.10
N PRO A 30 2.74 15.84 15.52
CA PRO A 30 2.89 14.69 14.65
C PRO A 30 1.55 13.99 14.41
N ASP A 31 1.38 13.48 13.19
CA ASP A 31 0.24 12.62 12.86
C ASP A 31 0.42 11.26 13.52
N MET A 32 -0.60 10.83 14.28
CA MET A 32 -0.58 9.60 15.07
C MET A 32 -1.45 8.52 14.41
N ASN A 33 -0.79 7.50 13.87
CA ASN A 33 -1.44 6.35 13.26
C ASN A 33 -1.34 5.12 14.17
N PHE A 34 -2.49 4.57 14.57
CA PHE A 34 -2.57 3.39 15.43
C PHE A 34 -2.84 2.12 14.62
N ILE A 35 -1.95 1.12 14.74
CA ILE A 35 -2.07 -0.18 14.09
C ILE A 35 -2.30 -1.24 15.15
N VAL A 36 -3.49 -1.84 15.15
CA VAL A 36 -3.80 -2.98 16.03
C VAL A 36 -3.30 -4.25 15.37
N THR A 37 -2.51 -5.06 16.08
CA THR A 37 -1.92 -6.27 15.51
C THR A 37 -2.02 -7.46 16.47
N ASN A 38 -2.32 -8.63 15.89
CA ASN A 38 -2.16 -9.93 16.58
C ASN A 38 -0.80 -10.58 16.25
N SER A 39 0.04 -9.90 15.48
CA SER A 39 1.31 -10.47 15.05
C SER A 39 2.37 -10.35 16.14
N ARG A 40 3.14 -11.42 16.33
CA ARG A 40 4.33 -11.44 17.21
C ARG A 40 5.57 -10.83 16.56
N LEU A 41 5.44 -10.36 15.32
CA LEU A 41 6.55 -9.76 14.57
C LEU A 41 7.04 -8.46 15.21
N GLN A 42 8.30 -8.12 14.95
CA GLN A 42 8.86 -6.83 15.34
C GLN A 42 8.07 -5.67 14.71
N ARG A 43 8.00 -4.56 15.43
CA ARG A 43 7.20 -3.38 15.05
C ARG A 43 7.43 -2.92 13.61
N THR A 44 8.68 -2.83 13.18
CA THR A 44 9.05 -2.35 11.84
C THR A 44 8.47 -3.25 10.75
N LYS A 45 8.43 -4.57 10.99
CA LYS A 45 7.84 -5.53 10.05
C LYS A 45 6.32 -5.43 10.01
N VAL A 46 5.67 -5.14 11.15
CA VAL A 46 4.22 -4.90 11.20
C VAL A 46 3.86 -3.68 10.36
N ILE A 47 4.61 -2.58 10.50
CA ILE A 47 4.38 -1.36 9.72
C ILE A 47 4.63 -1.62 8.23
N LYS A 48 5.71 -2.31 7.87
CA LYS A 48 6.01 -2.66 6.47
C LYS A 48 4.90 -3.52 5.86
N ALA A 49 4.41 -4.52 6.60
CA ALA A 49 3.29 -5.36 6.16
C ALA A 49 1.99 -4.55 6.01
N TYR A 50 1.73 -3.62 6.92
CA TYR A 50 0.54 -2.77 6.85
C TYR A 50 0.62 -1.78 5.68
N ASN A 51 1.76 -1.11 5.48
CA ASN A 51 1.97 -0.19 4.36
C ASN A 51 1.87 -0.92 3.01
N GLY A 52 2.40 -2.15 2.92
CA GLY A 52 2.31 -2.96 1.70
C GLY A 52 0.88 -3.25 1.25
N ARG A 53 -0.11 -3.23 2.15
CA ARG A 53 -1.53 -3.31 1.79
C ARG A 53 -1.98 -2.07 0.99
N GLY A 54 -1.55 -0.89 1.43
CA GLY A 54 -1.84 0.37 0.72
C GLY A 54 -1.22 0.41 -0.68
N ASP A 55 0.00 -0.10 -0.81
CA ASP A 55 0.69 -0.18 -2.11
C ASP A 55 -0.07 -1.08 -3.10
N VAL A 56 -0.61 -2.21 -2.63
CA VAL A 56 -1.43 -3.10 -3.46
C VAL A 56 -2.70 -2.39 -3.92
N GLU A 57 -3.37 -1.64 -3.05
CA GLU A 57 -4.55 -0.86 -3.42
C GLU A 57 -4.21 0.22 -4.46
N SER A 58 -3.10 0.93 -4.27
CA SER A 58 -2.59 1.92 -5.23
C SER A 58 -2.32 1.29 -6.60
N ARG A 59 -1.69 0.11 -6.63
CA ARG A 59 -1.46 -0.65 -7.87
C ARG A 59 -2.75 -1.11 -8.53
N ILE A 60 -3.77 -1.48 -7.77
CA ILE A 60 -5.08 -1.83 -8.32
C ILE A 60 -5.76 -0.58 -8.91
N LYS A 61 -5.67 0.57 -8.23
CA LYS A 61 -6.20 1.85 -8.74
C LYS A 61 -5.49 2.25 -10.04
N GLU A 62 -4.17 2.15 -10.07
CA GLU A 62 -3.35 2.36 -11.26
C GLU A 62 -3.74 1.39 -12.39
N GLY A 63 -3.92 0.10 -12.09
CA GLY A 63 -4.38 -0.88 -13.06
C GLY A 63 -5.80 -0.57 -13.60
N LYS A 64 -6.71 -0.07 -12.76
CA LYS A 64 -8.01 0.37 -13.25
C LYS A 64 -7.91 1.61 -14.16
N ASN A 65 -7.06 2.57 -13.81
CA ASN A 65 -6.95 3.82 -14.54
C ASN A 65 -6.14 3.67 -15.85
N THR A 66 -4.93 3.14 -15.75
CA THR A 66 -3.95 3.01 -16.84
C THR A 66 -4.23 1.79 -17.71
N LEU A 67 -4.56 0.67 -17.07
CA LEU A 67 -4.73 -0.62 -17.76
C LEU A 67 -6.19 -0.96 -18.08
N ARG A 68 -7.14 -0.07 -17.73
CA ARG A 68 -8.58 -0.26 -17.95
C ARG A 68 -9.08 -1.63 -17.50
N TRP A 69 -8.56 -2.11 -16.35
CA TRP A 69 -8.99 -3.36 -15.72
C TRP A 69 -10.48 -3.35 -15.30
N ASP A 70 -11.13 -2.17 -15.35
CA ASP A 70 -12.56 -1.98 -15.16
C ASP A 70 -13.41 -2.46 -16.36
N LYS A 71 -12.84 -2.53 -17.57
CA LYS A 71 -13.56 -2.93 -18.78
C LYS A 71 -13.61 -4.45 -18.96
N THR A 72 -14.51 -5.11 -18.23
CA THR A 72 -14.77 -6.56 -18.35
C THR A 72 -16.15 -6.84 -18.93
N SER A 73 -16.34 -6.49 -20.21
CA SER A 73 -17.64 -6.56 -20.88
C SER A 73 -17.95 -7.89 -21.59
N CYS A 74 -17.05 -8.88 -21.58
CA CYS A 74 -17.30 -10.14 -22.29
C CYS A 74 -18.30 -11.02 -21.53
N HIS A 75 -19.18 -11.70 -22.27
CA HIS A 75 -20.19 -12.61 -21.69
C HIS A 75 -19.58 -13.86 -21.01
N ARG A 76 -18.37 -14.26 -21.38
CA ARG A 76 -17.70 -15.46 -20.86
C ARG A 76 -16.63 -15.08 -19.84
N PHE A 77 -16.68 -15.70 -18.66
CA PHE A 77 -15.73 -15.46 -17.57
C PHE A 77 -14.26 -15.69 -17.99
N GLY A 78 -13.99 -16.74 -18.77
CA GLY A 78 -12.63 -17.03 -19.27
C GLY A 78 -12.05 -15.93 -20.15
N ALA A 79 -12.88 -15.25 -20.94
CA ALA A 79 -12.44 -14.13 -21.77
C ALA A 79 -12.09 -12.89 -20.92
N ASN A 80 -12.86 -12.61 -19.87
CA ASN A 80 -12.54 -11.54 -18.92
C ASN A 80 -11.27 -11.86 -18.11
N GLN A 81 -11.06 -13.11 -17.72
CA GLN A 81 -9.84 -13.54 -17.04
C GLN A 81 -8.61 -13.40 -17.94
N ALA A 82 -8.70 -13.81 -19.21
CA ALA A 82 -7.63 -13.60 -20.18
C ALA A 82 -7.34 -12.11 -20.37
N ARG A 83 -8.36 -11.25 -20.42
CA ARG A 83 -8.18 -9.79 -20.57
C ARG A 83 -7.44 -9.15 -19.39
N LEU A 84 -7.73 -9.57 -18.16
CA LEU A 84 -7.01 -9.13 -16.97
C LEU A 84 -5.55 -9.63 -16.95
N LYS A 85 -5.30 -10.83 -17.47
CA LYS A 85 -3.96 -11.46 -17.48
C LYS A 85 -3.07 -11.03 -18.65
N VAL A 86 -3.66 -10.78 -19.83
CA VAL A 86 -2.95 -10.52 -21.10
C VAL A 86 -2.59 -9.05 -21.27
N TRP A 87 -3.24 -8.13 -20.55
CA TRP A 87 -2.95 -6.70 -20.65
C TRP A 87 -1.75 -6.23 -19.78
N PRO A 88 -0.58 -6.86 -19.87
CA PRO A 88 0.63 -6.06 -19.68
C PRO A 88 1.74 -6.40 -20.69
N TRP A 89 1.53 -6.25 -22.00
CA TRP A 89 2.64 -6.34 -22.98
C TRP A 89 2.34 -5.44 -24.19
N PRO A 90 3.23 -4.52 -24.65
CA PRO A 90 4.62 -4.21 -24.29
C PRO A 90 4.92 -2.73 -23.90
N THR A 91 3.93 -1.84 -23.80
CA THR A 91 4.19 -0.38 -23.79
C THR A 91 4.64 0.22 -22.45
N ILE A 92 4.41 -0.45 -21.31
CA ILE A 92 4.78 0.10 -19.98
C ILE A 92 6.26 -0.12 -19.62
N CYS A 93 6.97 -1.03 -20.29
CA CYS A 93 8.42 -1.19 -20.04
C CYS A 93 9.30 -0.12 -20.70
N PHE A 94 8.79 0.74 -21.60
CA PHE A 94 9.64 1.69 -22.35
C PHE A 94 9.66 3.12 -21.82
N THR A 95 8.79 3.53 -20.88
CA THR A 95 8.77 4.92 -20.40
C THR A 95 9.37 5.15 -19.02
N CYS A 96 9.84 4.11 -18.31
CA CYS A 96 10.49 4.28 -17.00
C CYS A 96 12.03 4.26 -17.03
N SER A 97 12.66 4.17 -18.21
CA SER A 97 14.13 4.14 -18.35
C SER A 97 14.75 5.39 -18.97
N ALA A 98 14.00 6.48 -19.15
CA ALA A 98 14.52 7.74 -19.67
C ALA A 98 14.09 8.92 -18.79
N GLY A 99 14.74 9.10 -17.63
CA GLY A 99 14.43 10.25 -16.78
C GLY A 99 15.02 10.27 -15.37
N SER A 100 16.27 9.87 -15.17
CA SER A 100 17.03 10.30 -13.98
C SER A 100 18.54 10.29 -14.24
N THR A 101 18.98 11.11 -15.19
CA THR A 101 20.38 11.53 -15.26
C THR A 101 20.64 12.42 -14.05
N SER A 102 21.39 11.86 -13.11
CA SER A 102 22.29 12.55 -12.18
C SER A 102 22.41 14.07 -12.34
N ARG A 103 21.99 14.82 -11.33
CA ARG A 103 22.65 16.09 -10.97
C ARG A 103 22.53 16.37 -9.47
N ALA A 104 23.43 15.73 -8.74
CA ALA A 104 23.88 16.16 -7.41
C ALA A 104 25.41 16.10 -7.43
N ARG A 105 26.04 17.23 -7.77
CA ARG A 105 27.39 17.65 -7.35
C ARG A 105 27.70 19.02 -7.97
N GLU A 106 27.47 20.06 -7.18
CA GLU A 106 28.34 21.20 -6.82
C GLU A 106 27.49 22.32 -6.24
#